data_AF-A0A6N3GXJ4-F1
#
_entry.id   AF-A0A6N3GXJ4-F1
#
_cell.length_a   1.000
_cell.length_b   1.000
_cell.length_c   1.000
_cell.angle_alpha   90.00
_cell.angle_beta   90.00
_cell.angle_gamma   90.00
#
_symmetry.space_group_name_H-M   'P 1'
#
loop_
_entity.id
_entity.type
_entity.pdbx_description
1 polymer ?
#
loop_
_entity_poly.entity_id
_entity_poly.type
_entity_poly.pdbx_seq_one_letter_code
_entity_poly.pdbx_strand_id
1 'polypeptide(L)'
;MVQHFEEEVKRKIVALHVEGRKIKSLVDEYKVSKASISNWVKQYRSECQTNQDLKSEYDYLTENKKLKKQLQEMQKENDFLKKAAAFFAKEID
;
A
#
# COMPACT_ATOMS: atom_id res chain seq x y z
N MET A 1 -3.75 -29.70 -7.97
CA MET A 1 -3.35 -29.55 -6.56
C MET A 1 -3.84 -28.20 -6.06
N VAL A 2 -4.71 -28.18 -5.05
CA VAL A 2 -5.12 -26.93 -4.39
C VAL A 2 -3.99 -26.56 -3.44
N GLN A 3 -3.21 -25.53 -3.77
CA GLN A 3 -2.27 -24.96 -2.81
C GLN A 3 -3.08 -24.35 -1.67
N HIS A 4 -3.08 -25.02 -0.51
CA HIS A 4 -3.56 -24.44 0.73
C HIS A 4 -2.56 -23.36 1.16
N PHE A 5 -2.85 -22.12 0.77
CA PHE A 5 -2.23 -20.96 1.40
C PHE A 5 -2.89 -20.76 2.75
N GLU A 6 -2.07 -20.63 3.80
CA GLU A 6 -2.52 -20.23 5.13
C GLU A 6 -3.33 -18.92 5.02
N GLU A 7 -4.45 -18.86 5.74
CA GLU A 7 -5.33 -17.69 5.76
C GLU A 7 -4.59 -16.41 6.18
N GLU A 8 -3.58 -16.53 7.04
CA GLU A 8 -2.71 -15.41 7.42
C GLU A 8 -1.95 -14.84 6.23
N VAL A 9 -1.41 -15.69 5.36
CA VAL A 9 -0.67 -15.27 4.16
C VAL A 9 -1.61 -14.57 3.18
N LYS A 10 -2.84 -15.08 3.01
CA LYS A 10 -3.85 -14.43 2.16
C LYS A 10 -4.21 -13.05 2.68
N ARG A 11 -4.50 -12.93 3.98
CA ARG A 11 -4.80 -11.64 4.63
C ARG A 11 -3.67 -10.64 4.46
N LYS A 12 -2.42 -11.08 4.65
CA LYS A 12 -1.24 -10.24 4.46
C LYS A 12 -1.10 -9.74 3.02
N ILE A 13 -1.26 -10.62 2.02
CA ILE A 13 -1.17 -10.24 0.61
C ILE A 13 -2.26 -9.22 0.25
N VAL A 14 -3.49 -9.42 0.74
CA VAL A 14 -4.60 -8.49 0.51
C VAL A 14 -4.32 -7.14 1.18
N ALA A 15 -3.88 -7.12 2.44
CA ALA A 15 -3.54 -5.90 3.16
C ALA A 15 -2.45 -5.09 2.42
N LEU A 16 -1.37 -5.75 1.99
CA LEU A 16 -0.30 -5.13 1.21
C LEU A 16 -0.82 -4.52 -0.10
N HIS A 17 -1.78 -5.17 -0.75
CA HIS A 17 -2.39 -4.63 -1.96
C HIS A 17 -3.23 -3.38 -1.68
N VAL A 18 -4.03 -3.39 -0.60
CA VAL A 18 -4.83 -2.23 -0.16
C VAL A 18 -3.92 -1.04 0.15
N GLU A 19 -2.78 -1.27 0.84
CA GLU A 19 -1.74 -0.28 1.11
C GLU A 19 -1.06 0.27 -0.16
N GLY A 20 -1.30 -0.34 -1.33
CA GLY A 20 -0.88 0.21 -2.64
C GLY A 20 0.17 -0.60 -3.38
N ARG A 21 0.56 -1.80 -2.91
CA ARG A 21 1.43 -2.69 -3.67
C ARG A 21 0.74 -3.15 -4.96
N LYS A 22 1.50 -3.24 -6.05
CA LYS A 22 0.99 -3.73 -7.34
C LYS A 22 0.83 -5.25 -7.29
N ILE A 23 -0.27 -5.78 -7.85
CA ILE A 23 -0.52 -7.23 -7.92
C ILE A 23 0.65 -7.97 -8.57
N LYS A 24 1.27 -7.42 -9.63
CA LYS A 24 2.43 -8.03 -10.29
C LYS A 24 3.59 -8.28 -9.31
N SER A 25 3.91 -7.30 -8.47
CA SER A 25 4.96 -7.45 -7.46
C SER A 25 4.63 -8.55 -6.44
N LEU A 26 3.36 -8.68 -6.07
CA LEU A 26 2.91 -9.72 -5.13
C LEU A 26 2.93 -11.11 -5.77
N VAL A 27 2.59 -11.21 -7.06
CA VAL A 27 2.69 -12.45 -7.85
C VAL A 27 4.15 -12.93 -7.89
N ASP A 28 5.09 -12.03 -8.19
CA ASP A 28 6.51 -12.36 -8.32
C ASP A 28 7.12 -12.78 -6.97
N GLU A 29 6.74 -12.11 -5.87
CA GLU A 29 7.25 -12.36 -4.51
C GLU A 29 6.67 -13.61 -3.87
N TYR A 30 5.34 -13.75 -3.88
CA TYR A 30 4.63 -14.84 -3.20
C TYR A 30 4.41 -16.07 -4.11
N LYS A 31 4.77 -15.97 -5.39
CA LYS A 31 4.57 -17.01 -6.42
C LYS A 31 3.11 -17.48 -6.52
N VAL A 32 2.19 -16.55 -6.27
CA VAL A 32 0.74 -16.78 -6.33
C VAL A 32 0.22 -16.30 -7.69
N SER A 33 -0.74 -17.00 -8.27
CA SER A 33 -1.37 -16.54 -9.51
C SER A 33 -2.07 -15.18 -9.34
N LYS A 34 -2.01 -14.33 -10.38
CA LYS A 34 -2.73 -13.05 -10.40
C LYS A 34 -4.23 -13.22 -10.11
N ALA A 35 -4.83 -14.27 -10.66
CA ALA A 35 -6.26 -14.57 -10.49
C ALA A 35 -6.60 -14.87 -9.02
N SER A 36 -5.76 -15.64 -8.34
CA SER A 36 -5.93 -15.95 -6.92
C SER A 36 -5.91 -14.68 -6.06
N ILE A 37 -4.92 -13.80 -6.26
CA ILE A 37 -4.83 -12.53 -5.53
C ILE A 37 -6.05 -11.65 -5.81
N SER A 38 -6.48 -11.54 -7.06
CA SER A 38 -7.69 -10.78 -7.41
C SER A 38 -8.95 -11.34 -6.75
N ASN A 39 -9.07 -12.66 -6.64
CA ASN A 39 -10.20 -13.31 -5.96
C ASN A 39 -10.18 -13.04 -4.45
N TRP A 40 -9.02 -13.13 -3.80
CA TRP A 40 -8.88 -12.84 -2.36
C TRP A 40 -9.21 -11.38 -2.04
N VAL A 41 -8.78 -10.43 -2.88
CA VAL A 41 -9.12 -9.01 -2.69
C VAL A 41 -10.62 -8.77 -2.83
N LYS A 42 -11.28 -9.41 -3.80
CA LYS A 42 -12.73 -9.33 -3.97
C LYS A 42 -13.47 -9.92 -2.76
N GLN A 43 -13.04 -11.09 -2.30
CA GLN A 43 -13.61 -11.75 -1.14
C GLN A 43 -13.45 -10.88 0.11
N TYR A 44 -12.25 -10.37 0.39
CA TYR A 44 -11.99 -9.47 1.52
C TYR A 44 -12.87 -8.21 1.48
N ARG A 45 -13.03 -7.58 0.30
CA ARG A 45 -13.93 -6.43 0.15
C ARG A 45 -15.40 -6.79 0.43
N SER A 46 -15.84 -7.99 0.05
CA SER A 46 -17.18 -8.48 0.37
C SER A 46 -17.35 -8.72 1.88
N GLU A 47 -16.35 -9.30 2.52
CA GLU A 47 -16.33 -9.54 3.97
C GLU A 47 -16.33 -8.22 4.76
N CYS A 48 -15.66 -7.18 4.26
CA CYS A 48 -15.70 -5.83 4.86
C CYS A 48 -17.10 -5.19 4.82
N GLN A 49 -18.01 -5.63 3.96
CA GLN A 49 -19.39 -5.09 3.94
C GLN A 49 -20.25 -5.69 5.06
N THR A 50 -19.91 -6.90 5.49
CA THR A 50 -20.68 -7.66 6.48
C THR A 50 -20.05 -7.63 7.87
N ASN A 51 -18.74 -7.44 7.96
CA ASN A 51 -17.99 -7.40 9.22
C ASN A 51 -17.44 -5.99 9.49
N GLN A 52 -17.87 -5.39 10.60
CA GLN A 52 -17.51 -4.03 10.99
C GLN A 52 -16.04 -3.89 11.42
N ASP A 53 -15.44 -4.93 12.01
CA ASP A 53 -14.03 -4.92 12.41
C ASP A 53 -13.12 -4.92 11.17
N LEU A 54 -13.43 -5.78 10.20
CA LEU A 54 -12.72 -5.85 8.92
C LEU A 54 -12.87 -4.54 8.12
N LYS A 55 -14.05 -3.92 8.18
CA LYS A 55 -14.27 -2.60 7.57
C LYS A 55 -13.35 -1.55 8.18
N SER A 56 -13.27 -1.51 9.51
CA SER A 56 -12.39 -0.58 10.21
C SER A 56 -10.93 -0.81 9.82
N GLU A 57 -10.47 -2.06 9.79
CA GLU A 57 -9.13 -2.43 9.32
C GLU A 57 -8.86 -1.96 7.87
N TYR A 58 -9.81 -2.18 6.96
CA TYR A 58 -9.70 -1.74 5.56
C TYR A 58 -9.58 -0.21 5.44
N ASP A 59 -10.39 0.53 6.22
CA ASP A 59 -10.36 1.99 6.25
C ASP A 59 -9.01 2.49 6.78
N TYR A 60 -8.48 1.87 7.85
CA TYR A 60 -7.15 2.17 8.39
C TYR A 60 -6.04 1.95 7.36
N LEU A 61 -6.04 0.81 6.64
CA LEU A 61 -5.03 0.53 5.61
C LEU A 61 -5.10 1.54 4.46
N THR A 62 -6.32 1.93 4.08
CA THR A 62 -6.55 2.93 3.02
C THR A 62 -6.06 4.32 3.44
N GLU A 63 -6.32 4.72 4.67
CA GLU A 63 -5.84 5.98 5.23
C GLU A 63 -4.32 5.99 5.37
N ASN A 64 -3.72 4.89 5.84
CA ASN A 64 -2.27 4.75 5.96
C ASN A 64 -1.56 4.97 4.62
N LYS A 65 -2.11 4.41 3.53
CA LYS A 65 -1.62 4.66 2.16
C LYS A 65 -1.68 6.13 1.77
N LYS A 66 -2.79 6.82 2.09
CA LYS A 66 -2.97 8.24 1.78
C LYS A 66 -1.93 9.09 2.54
N LEU A 67 -1.74 8.81 3.82
CA LEU A 67 -0.76 9.50 4.67
C LEU A 67 0.66 9.29 4.16
N LYS A 68 1.04 8.05 3.80
CA LYS A 68 2.36 7.75 3.20
C LYS A 68 2.60 8.56 1.92
N LYS A 69 1.58 8.73 1.08
CA LYS A 69 1.67 9.54 -0.14
C LYS A 69 1.87 11.02 0.17
N GLN A 70 1.09 11.58 1.09
CA GLN A 70 1.21 12.98 1.50
C GLN A 70 2.59 13.26 2.12
N LEU A 71 3.08 12.36 2.96
CA LEU A 71 4.41 12.47 3.57
C LEU A 71 5.50 12.49 2.49
N GLN A 72 5.39 11.64 1.47
CA GLN A 72 6.33 11.63 0.36
C GLN A 72 6.29 12.93 -0.47
N GLU A 73 5.11 13.51 -0.67
CA GLU A 73 4.95 14.81 -1.37
C GLU A 73 5.58 15.95 -0.56
N MET A 74 5.25 16.04 0.73
CA MET A 74 5.83 17.04 1.65
C MET A 74 7.36 16.91 1.76
N GLN A 75 7.89 15.69 1.78
CA GLN A 75 9.34 15.47 1.80
C GLN A 75 10.01 15.99 0.53
N LYS A 76 9.42 15.77 -0.65
CA LYS A 76 9.94 16.28 -1.91
C LYS A 76 9.94 17.81 -1.96
N GLU A 77 8.88 18.43 -1.48
CA GLU A 77 8.79 19.90 -1.38
C GLU A 77 9.85 20.44 -0.42
N ASN A 78 10.02 19.81 0.75
CA ASN A 78 11.03 20.19 1.73
C ASN A 78 12.45 20.08 1.15
N ASP A 79 12.74 18.97 0.46
CA ASP A 79 14.05 18.75 -0.19
C ASP A 79 14.30 19.74 -1.31
N PHE A 80 13.25 20.11 -2.07
CA PHE A 80 13.33 21.14 -3.11
C PHE A 80 13.64 22.51 -2.51
N LEU A 81 12.90 22.93 -1.47
CA LEU A 81 13.11 24.21 -0.79
C LEU A 81 14.49 24.30 -0.15
N LYS A 82 14.97 23.23 0.48
CA LYS A 82 16.33 23.16 1.02
C LYS A 82 17.40 23.34 -0.05
N LYS A 83 17.22 22.70 -1.22
CA LYS A 83 18.13 22.87 -2.37
C LYS A 83 18.09 24.29 -2.91
N ALA A 84 16.91 24.90 -3.02
CA ALA A 84 16.77 26.29 -3.44
C ALA A 84 17.44 27.26 -2.46
N ALA A 85 17.20 27.11 -1.15
CA ALA A 85 17.84 27.91 -0.12
C ALA A 85 19.37 27.78 -0.16
N ALA A 86 19.89 26.56 -0.32
CA ALA A 86 21.33 26.32 -0.45
C ALA A 86 21.92 26.89 -1.75
N PHE A 87 21.13 26.97 -2.83
CA PHE A 87 21.55 27.62 -4.08
C PHE A 87 21.67 29.14 -3.88
N PHE A 88 20.62 29.79 -3.37
CA PHE A 88 20.62 31.25 -3.16
C PHE A 88 21.65 31.70 -2.13
N ALA A 89 21.90 30.91 -1.07
CA ALA A 89 22.93 31.24 -0.09
C ALA A 89 24.35 31.28 -0.69
N LYS A 90 24.61 30.53 -1.78
CA LYS A 90 25.91 30.53 -2.47
C LYS A 90 26.10 31.72 -3.43
N GLU A 91 25.03 32.42 -3.81
CA GLU A 91 25.12 33.60 -4.68
C GLU A 91 25.30 34.91 -3.90
N ILE A 92 25.23 34.86 -2.57
CA ILE A 92 25.37 36.02 -1.67
C ILE A 92 26.81 36.12 -1.10
N ASP A 93 27.62 35.06 -1.22
CA ASP A 93 29.09 35.07 -1.05
C ASP A 93 29.80 35.50 -2.35
#